data_AF-A0A6I6AHS6-F1
#
_entry.id   AF-A0A6I6AHS6-F1
#
_cell.length_a   1.000
_cell.length_b   1.000
_cell.length_c   1.000
_cell.angle_alpha   90.00
_cell.angle_beta   90.00
_cell.angle_gamma   90.00
#
_symmetry.space_group_name_H-M   'P 1'
#
loop_
_entity.id
_entity.type
_entity.pdbx_description
1 polymer ?
#
loop_
_entity_poly.entity_id
_entity_poly.type
_entity_poly.pdbx_seq_one_letter_code
_entity_poly.pdbx_strand_id
1 'polypeptide(L)'
;MRVMFLSWGGCLLLLSCLTAPVWALGMEDFGNKPLNAGNFQEWPGIMPVVNDTHRVYHYWVNGSEACFYQGDTAAVNAALKHFAATPEKVHEVVLLPGPAEINSFMKDKTFKFNWKLQMVGGVAKHMASQDQGAQIWNEHPILTIYIGGEIQFDKLQIPKGVVVLEQADLEKRYARALSSTDRTVRGWSTGYLAAVNRYSESNMKAIAKLLQDEQNWVRLNAAGALATYGWQAKPLLPALREAMQTEDEQLKTRIQQTIERIEQAPDESAAAKARQAKLDQIHEYCAGLKK
;
A
#
# COMPACT_ATOMS: atom_id res chain seq x y z
N MET A 1 -2.08 -16.46 -15.18
CA MET A 1 -2.46 -15.58 -16.30
C MET A 1 -3.96 -15.66 -16.63
N ARG A 2 -4.80 -14.98 -15.84
CA ARG A 2 -6.13 -14.55 -16.30
C ARG A 2 -5.95 -13.11 -16.79
N VAL A 3 -6.16 -12.87 -18.08
CA VAL A 3 -6.17 -11.53 -18.68
C VAL A 3 -7.64 -11.16 -18.87
N MET A 4 -8.10 -10.09 -18.23
CA MET A 4 -9.43 -9.57 -18.51
C MET A 4 -9.37 -8.62 -19.70
N PHE A 5 -9.89 -9.08 -20.84
CA PHE A 5 -10.47 -8.20 -21.85
C PHE A 5 -11.96 -8.11 -21.53
N LEU A 6 -12.49 -6.93 -21.19
CA LEU A 6 -13.94 -6.75 -21.20
C LEU A 6 -14.43 -6.90 -22.64
N SER A 7 -15.31 -7.90 -22.81
CA SER A 7 -16.01 -8.43 -23.98
C SER A 7 -15.78 -7.77 -25.36
N TRP A 8 -15.31 -8.62 -26.28
CA TRP A 8 -15.33 -8.46 -27.72
C TRP A 8 -16.74 -8.21 -28.29
N GLY A 9 -16.82 -7.30 -29.26
CA GLY A 9 -17.96 -7.09 -30.14
C GLY A 9 -17.56 -6.28 -31.37
N GLY A 10 -16.86 -6.90 -32.33
CA GLY A 10 -16.86 -6.50 -33.75
C GLY A 10 -15.95 -5.34 -34.20
N CYS A 11 -15.06 -5.66 -35.15
CA CYS A 11 -14.56 -4.86 -36.29
C CYS A 11 -14.05 -3.41 -36.09
N LEU A 12 -12.74 -3.26 -36.40
CA LEU A 12 -12.08 -2.22 -37.21
C LEU A 12 -12.64 -0.77 -37.27
N LEU A 13 -11.72 0.16 -36.93
CA LEU A 13 -11.61 1.57 -37.32
C LEU A 13 -12.66 2.56 -36.78
N LEU A 14 -12.22 3.46 -35.89
CA LEU A 14 -12.22 4.92 -36.12
C LEU A 14 -11.62 5.67 -34.91
N LEU A 15 -10.55 6.40 -35.18
CA LEU A 15 -10.02 7.48 -34.35
C LEU A 15 -11.04 8.64 -34.34
N SER A 16 -11.63 8.95 -33.19
CA SER A 16 -11.88 10.33 -32.70
C SER A 16 -12.83 10.31 -31.50
N CYS A 17 -12.46 11.10 -30.48
CA CYS A 17 -13.35 11.62 -29.43
C CYS A 17 -14.16 10.59 -28.63
N LEU A 18 -13.48 9.80 -27.81
CA LEU A 18 -14.05 9.24 -26.59
C LEU A 18 -13.17 9.67 -25.44
N THR A 19 -13.74 10.25 -24.39
CA THR A 19 -13.15 10.25 -23.05
C THR A 19 -13.08 8.79 -22.61
N ALA A 20 -12.11 8.05 -23.16
CA ALA A 20 -11.98 6.63 -22.89
C ALA A 20 -11.72 6.47 -21.39
N PRO A 21 -12.47 5.60 -20.67
CA PRO A 21 -12.02 5.19 -19.36
C PRO A 21 -10.62 4.63 -19.55
N VAL A 22 -9.63 5.09 -18.80
CA VAL A 22 -8.30 4.47 -18.82
C VAL A 22 -8.49 3.07 -18.25
N TRP A 23 -8.49 2.04 -19.11
CA TRP A 23 -8.70 0.66 -18.70
C TRP A 23 -7.53 0.28 -17.78
N ALA A 24 -7.83 -0.09 -16.53
CA ALA A 24 -6.80 -0.61 -15.63
C ALA A 24 -6.30 -1.94 -16.20
N LEU A 25 -5.03 -1.99 -16.62
CA LEU A 25 -4.40 -3.24 -16.99
C LEU A 25 -3.91 -3.90 -15.70
N GLY A 26 -4.47 -5.06 -15.39
CA GLY A 26 -4.16 -5.84 -14.21
C GLY A 26 -3.89 -7.29 -14.56
N MET A 27 -2.87 -7.87 -13.93
CA MET A 27 -2.59 -9.30 -13.96
C MET A 27 -2.37 -9.79 -12.54
N GLU A 28 -2.76 -11.04 -12.29
CA GLU A 28 -2.42 -11.72 -11.06
C GLU A 28 -2.04 -13.17 -11.33
N ASP A 29 -1.16 -13.68 -10.47
CA ASP A 29 -0.71 -15.07 -10.46
C ASP A 29 -0.73 -15.60 -9.03
N PHE A 30 -1.07 -16.88 -8.92
CA PHE A 30 -1.22 -17.58 -7.65
C PHE A 30 -0.09 -18.59 -7.46
N GLY A 31 0.49 -18.61 -6.27
CA GLY A 31 1.63 -19.46 -5.92
C GLY A 31 2.96 -18.98 -6.49
N ASN A 32 3.86 -19.94 -6.69
CA ASN A 32 5.29 -19.71 -6.93
C ASN A 32 5.76 -20.13 -8.33
N LYS A 33 4.84 -20.34 -9.29
CA LYS A 33 5.24 -20.61 -10.68
C LYS A 33 6.15 -19.48 -11.18
N PRO A 34 7.34 -19.76 -11.71
CA PRO A 34 8.28 -18.71 -12.10
C PRO A 34 7.66 -17.69 -13.05
N LEU A 35 7.81 -16.41 -12.72
CA LEU A 35 7.47 -15.31 -13.62
C LEU A 35 8.60 -15.09 -14.63
N ASN A 36 8.21 -14.57 -15.79
CA ASN A 36 9.14 -14.30 -16.89
C ASN A 36 10.07 -13.14 -16.53
N ALA A 37 11.38 -13.40 -16.52
CA ALA A 37 12.42 -12.40 -16.25
C ALA A 37 12.39 -11.22 -17.23
N GLY A 38 11.86 -11.39 -18.44
CA GLY A 38 11.67 -10.33 -19.42
C GLY A 38 10.77 -9.19 -18.93
N ASN A 39 9.91 -9.42 -17.93
CA ASN A 39 9.03 -8.39 -17.37
C ASN A 39 9.70 -7.54 -16.27
N PHE A 40 10.89 -7.93 -15.80
CA PHE A 40 11.57 -7.33 -14.64
C PHE A 40 12.91 -6.69 -15.03
N GLN A 41 13.08 -6.31 -16.30
CA GLN A 41 14.34 -5.75 -16.80
C GLN A 41 14.71 -4.39 -16.16
N GLU A 42 13.72 -3.67 -15.62
CA GLU A 42 13.94 -2.42 -14.86
C GLU A 42 14.68 -2.64 -13.53
N TRP A 43 14.67 -3.85 -12.98
CA TRP A 43 15.28 -4.18 -11.68
C TRP A 43 16.29 -5.32 -11.83
N PRO A 44 17.51 -5.05 -12.34
CA PRO A 44 18.52 -6.08 -12.54
C PRO A 44 18.79 -6.89 -11.27
N GLY A 45 18.88 -8.21 -11.39
CA GLY A 45 19.16 -9.08 -10.25
C GLY A 45 18.00 -9.30 -9.28
N ILE A 46 16.79 -8.75 -9.50
CA ILE A 46 15.66 -8.91 -8.58
C ILE A 46 15.01 -10.32 -8.64
N MET A 47 15.23 -11.05 -9.72
CA MET A 47 14.54 -12.32 -10.00
C MET A 47 14.64 -13.38 -8.90
N PRO A 48 15.76 -13.56 -8.17
CA PRO A 48 15.82 -14.48 -7.04
C PRO A 48 14.88 -14.12 -5.89
N VAL A 49 14.48 -12.85 -5.74
CA VAL A 49 13.45 -12.43 -4.79
C VAL A 49 12.07 -12.63 -5.42
N VAL A 50 11.86 -12.17 -6.65
CA VAL A 50 10.56 -12.28 -7.35
C VAL A 50 10.09 -13.74 -7.43
N ASN A 51 10.96 -14.65 -7.84
CA ASN A 51 10.66 -16.08 -8.00
C ASN A 51 11.07 -16.92 -6.79
N ASP A 52 11.14 -16.33 -5.61
CA ASP A 52 11.32 -17.08 -4.37
C ASP A 52 10.21 -18.14 -4.21
N THR A 53 10.59 -19.34 -3.82
CA THR A 53 9.68 -20.50 -3.69
C THR A 53 8.58 -20.29 -2.65
N HIS A 54 8.75 -19.34 -1.73
CA HIS A 54 7.78 -18.97 -0.71
C HIS A 54 6.68 -18.02 -1.22
N ARG A 55 6.71 -17.60 -2.50
CA ARG A 55 5.68 -16.72 -3.05
C ARG A 55 4.32 -17.42 -3.08
N VAL A 56 3.32 -16.77 -2.49
CA VAL A 56 1.94 -17.25 -2.45
C VAL A 56 1.03 -16.48 -3.41
N TYR A 57 1.38 -15.23 -3.69
CA TYR A 57 0.56 -14.35 -4.54
C TYR A 57 1.43 -13.29 -5.22
N HIS A 58 1.00 -12.88 -6.41
CA HIS A 58 1.60 -11.84 -7.23
C HIS A 58 0.51 -11.06 -7.95
N TYR A 59 0.62 -9.73 -7.99
CA TYR A 59 -0.16 -8.93 -8.92
C TYR A 59 0.67 -7.79 -9.49
N TRP A 60 0.31 -7.43 -10.72
CA TRP A 60 0.74 -6.22 -11.41
C TRP A 60 -0.49 -5.40 -11.80
N VAL A 61 -0.51 -4.10 -11.47
CA VAL A 61 -1.56 -3.17 -11.92
C VAL A 61 -0.94 -1.85 -12.34
N ASN A 62 -1.05 -1.49 -13.61
CA ASN A 62 -0.59 -0.21 -14.18
C ASN A 62 0.86 0.16 -13.78
N GLY A 63 1.75 -0.83 -13.68
CA GLY A 63 3.15 -0.61 -13.28
C GLY A 63 3.43 -0.74 -11.79
N SER A 64 2.40 -0.82 -10.93
CA SER A 64 2.58 -1.23 -9.53
C SER A 64 2.63 -2.75 -9.44
N GLU A 65 3.77 -3.29 -9.01
CA GLU A 65 4.06 -4.71 -8.98
C GLU A 65 4.30 -5.17 -7.54
N ALA A 66 3.65 -6.26 -7.12
CA ALA A 66 3.78 -6.77 -5.76
C ALA A 66 3.80 -8.30 -5.71
N CYS A 67 4.82 -8.83 -5.03
CA CYS A 67 4.92 -10.25 -4.68
C CYS A 67 4.72 -10.42 -3.17
N PHE A 68 3.96 -11.43 -2.76
CA PHE A 68 3.63 -11.75 -1.38
C PHE A 68 4.09 -13.15 -1.03
N TYR A 69 4.71 -13.31 0.13
CA TYR A 69 5.43 -14.51 0.49
C TYR A 69 5.07 -15.00 1.89
N GLN A 70 4.98 -16.31 2.05
CA GLN A 70 4.69 -16.95 3.33
C GLN A 70 5.80 -17.94 3.68
N GLY A 71 6.40 -17.78 4.86
CA GLY A 71 7.55 -18.56 5.28
C GLY A 71 8.04 -18.16 6.66
N ASP A 72 9.20 -18.69 7.04
CA ASP A 72 9.80 -18.47 8.35
C ASP A 72 10.93 -17.43 8.32
N THR A 73 11.60 -17.27 9.47
CA THR A 73 12.70 -16.31 9.60
C THR A 73 13.92 -16.67 8.72
N ALA A 74 14.17 -17.96 8.46
CA ALA A 74 15.28 -18.37 7.60
C ALA A 74 15.00 -18.02 6.14
N ALA A 75 13.76 -18.22 5.69
CA ALA A 75 13.30 -17.86 4.36
C ALA A 75 13.42 -16.35 4.09
N VAL A 76 12.95 -15.50 5.02
CA VAL A 76 13.06 -14.04 4.83
C VAL A 76 14.51 -13.55 4.88
N ASN A 77 15.38 -14.19 5.67
CA ASN A 77 16.83 -13.88 5.67
C ASN A 77 17.48 -14.22 4.32
N ALA A 78 17.09 -15.32 3.68
CA ALA A 78 17.54 -15.65 2.33
C ALA A 78 17.04 -14.62 1.30
N ALA A 79 15.77 -14.22 1.38
CA ALA A 79 15.20 -13.18 0.52
C ALA A 79 15.90 -11.82 0.73
N LEU A 80 16.20 -11.44 1.97
CA LEU A 80 16.95 -10.22 2.31
C LEU A 80 18.34 -10.23 1.67
N LYS A 81 19.05 -11.37 1.70
CA LYS A 81 20.37 -11.50 1.06
C LYS A 81 20.29 -11.29 -0.44
N HIS A 82 19.31 -11.89 -1.12
CA HIS A 82 19.09 -11.68 -2.55
C HIS A 82 18.70 -10.23 -2.86
N PHE A 83 17.83 -9.64 -2.04
CA PHE A 83 17.41 -8.25 -2.18
C PHE A 83 18.58 -7.28 -2.06
N ALA A 84 19.41 -7.43 -1.02
CA ALA A 84 20.59 -6.58 -0.82
C ALA A 84 21.71 -6.80 -1.85
N ALA A 85 21.68 -7.91 -2.60
CA ALA A 85 22.63 -8.20 -3.67
C ALA A 85 22.25 -7.55 -5.01
N THR A 86 21.07 -6.93 -5.12
CA THR A 86 20.71 -6.18 -6.34
C THR A 86 21.59 -4.92 -6.47
N PRO A 87 21.89 -4.47 -7.70
CA PRO A 87 22.70 -3.28 -7.94
C PRO A 87 21.89 -1.99 -7.77
N GLU A 88 20.92 -1.98 -6.87
CA GLU A 88 20.15 -0.78 -6.51
C GLU A 88 21.01 0.16 -5.66
N LYS A 89 20.81 1.47 -5.83
CA LYS A 89 21.51 2.47 -5.02
C LYS A 89 20.99 2.54 -3.58
N VAL A 90 19.73 2.12 -3.40
CA VAL A 90 19.01 2.21 -2.14
C VAL A 90 18.27 0.89 -1.92
N HIS A 91 18.46 0.31 -0.74
CA HIS A 91 17.73 -0.87 -0.28
C HIS A 91 16.96 -0.50 0.98
N GLU A 92 15.65 -0.28 0.83
CA GLU A 92 14.76 -0.03 1.97
C GLU A 92 14.02 -1.30 2.37
N VAL A 93 14.09 -1.62 3.67
CA VAL A 93 13.33 -2.70 4.30
C VAL A 93 12.42 -2.09 5.36
N VAL A 94 11.12 -2.30 5.24
CA VAL A 94 10.13 -1.82 6.20
C VAL A 94 9.77 -2.95 7.16
N LEU A 95 9.80 -2.69 8.47
CA LEU A 95 9.28 -3.62 9.47
C LEU A 95 7.92 -3.15 9.98
N LEU A 96 6.90 -4.01 9.88
CA LEU A 96 5.53 -3.73 10.35
C LEU A 96 5.02 -4.85 11.26
N PRO A 97 4.04 -4.58 12.14
CA PRO A 97 3.38 -5.63 12.91
C PRO A 97 2.58 -6.57 12.00
N GLY A 98 2.86 -7.87 12.09
CA GLY A 98 2.03 -8.95 11.55
C GLY A 98 0.92 -9.39 12.51
N PRO A 99 0.02 -10.31 12.08
CA PRO A 99 -0.01 -10.94 10.76
C PRO A 99 -0.46 -9.98 9.65
N ALA A 100 -0.12 -10.29 8.40
CA ALA A 100 -0.60 -9.58 7.23
C ALA A 100 -1.44 -10.49 6.33
N GLU A 101 -2.45 -9.89 5.70
CA GLU A 101 -3.32 -10.57 4.75
C GLU A 101 -3.64 -9.66 3.56
N ILE A 102 -3.91 -10.27 2.42
CA ILE A 102 -4.33 -9.58 1.21
C ILE A 102 -5.37 -10.41 0.48
N ASN A 103 -6.39 -9.73 -0.06
CA ASN A 103 -7.34 -10.34 -0.97
C ASN A 103 -6.82 -10.29 -2.40
N SER A 104 -7.12 -11.32 -3.19
CA SER A 104 -6.87 -11.31 -4.63
C SER A 104 -7.52 -10.08 -5.29
N PHE A 105 -7.08 -9.77 -6.50
CA PHE A 105 -7.64 -8.66 -7.28
C PHE A 105 -9.16 -8.80 -7.44
N MET A 106 -9.64 -10.03 -7.65
CA MET A 106 -11.07 -10.36 -7.76
C MET A 106 -11.78 -10.56 -6.40
N LYS A 107 -11.04 -10.46 -5.28
CA LYS A 107 -11.53 -10.66 -3.90
C LYS A 107 -12.20 -12.01 -3.65
N ASP A 108 -11.87 -13.01 -4.45
CA ASP A 108 -12.34 -14.40 -4.34
C ASP A 108 -11.39 -15.28 -3.52
N LYS A 109 -10.20 -14.77 -3.19
CA LYS A 109 -9.17 -15.45 -2.40
C LYS A 109 -8.56 -14.49 -1.40
N THR A 110 -8.09 -15.02 -0.27
CA THR A 110 -7.34 -14.30 0.76
C THR A 110 -6.06 -15.06 1.04
N PHE A 111 -4.93 -14.34 1.07
CA PHE A 111 -3.61 -14.89 1.34
C PHE A 111 -3.07 -14.28 2.62
N LYS A 112 -2.56 -15.13 3.53
CA LYS A 112 -1.71 -14.69 4.63
C LYS A 112 -0.27 -14.67 4.16
N PHE A 113 0.50 -13.68 4.60
CA PHE A 113 1.89 -13.53 4.19
C PHE A 113 2.74 -12.90 5.30
N ASN A 114 4.04 -13.11 5.20
CA ASN A 114 5.04 -12.70 6.18
C ASN A 114 5.96 -11.59 5.64
N TRP A 115 6.19 -11.53 4.34
CA TRP A 115 6.84 -10.39 3.70
C TRP A 115 6.25 -10.14 2.31
N LYS A 116 6.50 -8.94 1.78
CA LYS A 116 6.17 -8.57 0.41
C LYS A 116 7.31 -7.80 -0.23
N LEU A 117 7.46 -7.94 -1.53
CA LEU A 117 8.31 -7.12 -2.37
C LEU A 117 7.38 -6.20 -3.19
N GLN A 118 7.55 -4.89 -3.05
CA GLN A 118 6.86 -3.89 -3.85
C GLN A 118 7.83 -3.25 -4.84
N MET A 119 7.44 -3.17 -6.10
CA MET A 119 8.17 -2.49 -7.15
C MET A 119 7.22 -1.55 -7.90
N VAL A 120 7.76 -0.48 -8.47
CA VAL A 120 6.99 0.51 -9.22
C VAL A 120 7.71 0.77 -10.54
N GLY A 121 7.09 0.35 -11.64
CA GLY A 121 7.51 0.60 -13.02
C GLY A 121 6.37 1.24 -13.81
N GLY A 122 6.50 1.27 -15.14
CA GLY A 122 5.41 1.66 -16.05
C GLY A 122 4.71 2.98 -15.71
N VAL A 123 3.36 2.99 -15.73
CA VAL A 123 2.55 4.20 -15.49
C VAL A 123 2.73 4.72 -14.06
N ALA A 124 2.78 3.84 -13.07
CA ALA A 124 2.98 4.22 -11.66
C ALA A 124 4.34 4.94 -11.44
N LYS A 125 5.37 4.60 -12.20
CA LYS A 125 6.66 5.31 -12.16
C LYS A 125 6.56 6.76 -12.61
N HIS A 126 5.72 7.06 -13.60
CA HIS A 126 5.45 8.45 -13.99
C HIS A 126 4.71 9.23 -12.89
N MET A 127 3.89 8.56 -12.08
CA MET A 127 3.26 9.21 -10.93
C MET A 127 4.27 9.54 -9.84
N ALA A 128 5.32 8.73 -9.68
CA ALA A 128 6.41 9.04 -8.75
C ALA A 128 7.14 10.35 -9.10
N SER A 129 7.19 10.73 -10.39
CA SER A 129 7.85 11.97 -10.82
C SER A 129 7.01 13.25 -10.63
N GLN A 130 5.74 13.14 -10.24
CA GLN A 130 4.91 14.30 -9.92
C GLN A 130 5.35 14.95 -8.61
N ASP A 131 4.86 16.16 -8.33
CA ASP A 131 5.15 16.86 -7.08
C ASP A 131 4.82 15.98 -5.86
N GLN A 132 5.84 15.68 -5.06
CA GLN A 132 5.78 14.74 -3.92
C GLN A 132 5.31 13.30 -4.25
N GLY A 133 5.24 12.90 -5.53
CA GLY A 133 4.81 11.56 -5.94
C GLY A 133 5.69 10.45 -5.38
N ALA A 134 7.01 10.66 -5.37
CA ALA A 134 8.00 9.74 -4.80
C ALA A 134 7.82 9.48 -3.29
N GLN A 135 6.99 10.26 -2.60
CA GLN A 135 6.65 9.96 -1.20
C GLN A 135 5.75 8.72 -1.09
N ILE A 136 4.88 8.44 -2.06
CA ILE A 136 3.90 7.34 -2.02
C ILE A 136 4.14 6.26 -3.07
N TRP A 137 4.82 6.60 -4.17
CA TRP A 137 5.30 5.63 -5.17
C TRP A 137 6.82 5.54 -5.10
N ASN A 138 7.32 4.41 -4.62
CA ASN A 138 8.76 4.25 -4.38
C ASN A 138 9.53 4.20 -5.71
N GLU A 139 10.64 4.92 -5.79
CA GLU A 139 11.51 4.93 -6.98
C GLU A 139 12.36 3.66 -7.10
N HIS A 140 12.58 2.97 -5.98
CA HIS A 140 13.31 1.71 -5.87
C HIS A 140 12.42 0.61 -5.27
N PRO A 141 12.75 -0.68 -5.51
CA PRO A 141 12.08 -1.79 -4.84
C PRO A 141 12.13 -1.68 -3.31
N ILE A 142 11.02 -1.97 -2.64
CA ILE A 142 10.94 -2.01 -1.17
C ILE A 142 10.50 -3.41 -0.73
N LEU A 143 11.24 -3.97 0.21
CA LEU A 143 10.83 -5.19 0.92
C LEU A 143 10.13 -4.79 2.23
N THR A 144 8.93 -5.30 2.49
CA THR A 144 8.23 -5.11 3.77
C THR A 144 8.10 -6.43 4.48
N ILE A 145 8.56 -6.51 5.72
CA ILE A 145 8.53 -7.70 6.56
C ILE A 145 7.53 -7.47 7.70
N TYR A 146 6.63 -8.43 7.90
CA TYR A 146 5.59 -8.39 8.92
C TYR A 146 5.98 -9.29 10.07
N ILE A 147 6.21 -8.68 11.22
CA ILE A 147 6.81 -9.38 12.35
C ILE A 147 5.76 -9.93 13.30
N GLY A 148 6.01 -11.16 13.77
CA GLY A 148 5.09 -11.95 14.58
C GLY A 148 4.79 -13.29 13.90
N GLY A 149 4.31 -14.25 14.70
CA GLY A 149 4.15 -15.63 14.25
C GLY A 149 5.52 -16.24 13.93
N GLU A 150 5.71 -16.65 12.68
CA GLU A 150 6.91 -17.35 12.19
C GLU A 150 8.14 -16.43 12.03
N ILE A 151 7.96 -15.10 12.07
CA ILE A 151 9.04 -14.13 11.91
C ILE A 151 9.47 -13.59 13.28
N GLN A 152 10.72 -13.88 13.66
CA GLN A 152 11.31 -13.52 14.94
C GLN A 152 12.35 -12.42 14.76
N PHE A 153 12.17 -11.28 15.45
CA PHE A 153 13.02 -10.09 15.32
C PHE A 153 14.50 -10.36 15.60
N ASP A 154 14.78 -11.07 16.68
CA ASP A 154 16.12 -11.38 17.19
C ASP A 154 16.94 -12.27 16.25
N LYS A 155 16.27 -12.90 15.28
CA LYS A 155 16.88 -13.78 14.27
C LYS A 155 16.95 -13.15 12.88
N LEU A 156 16.44 -11.93 12.70
CA LEU A 156 16.57 -11.22 11.43
C LEU A 156 18.03 -10.85 11.18
N GLN A 157 18.50 -11.15 9.98
CA GLN A 157 19.85 -10.87 9.53
C GLN A 157 19.79 -9.73 8.51
N ILE A 158 19.75 -8.48 9.00
CA ILE A 158 19.70 -7.30 8.14
C ILE A 158 21.07 -7.13 7.45
N PRO A 159 21.15 -7.22 6.11
CA PRO A 159 22.41 -7.05 5.39
C PRO A 159 22.97 -5.63 5.55
N LYS A 160 24.30 -5.50 5.52
CA LYS A 160 24.97 -4.19 5.55
C LYS A 160 24.52 -3.32 4.37
N GLY A 161 24.22 -2.06 4.65
CA GLY A 161 23.79 -1.08 3.63
C GLY A 161 22.27 -1.02 3.43
N VAL A 162 21.51 -1.96 4.00
CA VAL A 162 20.05 -1.90 4.02
C VAL A 162 19.60 -0.85 5.03
N VAL A 163 18.74 0.07 4.57
CA VAL A 163 18.06 1.05 5.42
C VAL A 163 16.79 0.42 5.95
N VAL A 164 16.70 0.29 7.28
CA VAL A 164 15.50 -0.22 7.95
C VAL A 164 14.58 0.95 8.31
N LEU A 165 13.34 0.86 7.86
CA LEU A 165 12.27 1.81 8.11
C LEU A 165 11.20 1.21 9.02
N GLU A 166 10.61 2.04 9.85
CA GLU A 166 9.45 1.67 10.68
C GLU A 166 8.16 2.36 10.18
N GLN A 167 7.02 1.98 10.78
CA GLN A 167 5.72 2.54 10.42
C GLN A 167 5.70 4.08 10.47
N ALA A 168 6.35 4.67 11.49
CA ALA A 168 6.42 6.12 11.68
C ALA A 168 7.16 6.84 10.54
N ASP A 169 8.20 6.22 9.96
CA ASP A 169 8.91 6.78 8.81
C ASP A 169 8.00 6.87 7.59
N LEU A 170 7.19 5.82 7.35
CA LEU A 170 6.22 5.78 6.27
C LEU A 170 5.07 6.77 6.51
N GLU A 171 4.55 6.87 7.73
CA GLU A 171 3.53 7.86 8.09
C GLU A 171 4.02 9.29 7.79
N LYS A 172 5.25 9.61 8.20
CA LYS A 172 5.87 10.91 7.92
C LYS A 172 6.06 11.14 6.42
N ARG A 173 6.51 10.12 5.69
CA ARG A 173 6.70 10.17 4.23
C ARG A 173 5.37 10.45 3.53
N TYR A 174 4.34 9.66 3.81
CA TYR A 174 3.03 9.79 3.17
C TYR A 174 2.32 11.09 3.55
N ALA A 175 2.42 11.53 4.81
CA ALA A 175 1.80 12.78 5.26
C ALA A 175 2.31 14.01 4.50
N ARG A 176 3.57 14.01 4.04
CA ARG A 176 4.10 15.11 3.20
C ARG A 176 3.31 15.26 1.92
N ALA A 177 2.93 14.15 1.28
CA ALA A 177 2.18 14.15 0.02
C ALA A 177 0.76 14.70 0.11
N LEU A 178 0.22 14.91 1.32
CA LEU A 178 -1.09 15.56 1.51
C LEU A 178 -1.08 17.04 1.08
N SER A 179 0.10 17.67 0.98
CA SER A 179 0.26 19.06 0.53
C SER A 179 0.74 19.18 -0.92
N SER A 180 0.75 18.08 -1.68
CA SER A 180 1.21 18.08 -3.07
C SER A 180 0.36 19.03 -3.91
N THR A 181 0.96 19.70 -4.89
CA THR A 181 0.21 20.44 -5.91
C THR A 181 -0.56 19.50 -6.86
N ASP A 182 -0.13 18.25 -6.99
CA ASP A 182 -0.80 17.23 -7.81
C ASP A 182 -1.97 16.58 -7.04
N ARG A 183 -3.19 16.73 -7.58
CA ARG A 183 -4.42 16.18 -6.97
C ARG A 183 -4.42 14.65 -6.84
N THR A 184 -3.73 13.95 -7.74
CA THR A 184 -3.63 12.50 -7.74
C THR A 184 -2.74 12.07 -6.58
N VAL A 185 -1.57 12.70 -6.43
CA VAL A 185 -0.66 12.47 -5.30
C VAL A 185 -1.37 12.75 -3.96
N ARG A 186 -2.03 13.91 -3.81
CA ARG A 186 -2.80 14.24 -2.60
C ARG A 186 -3.86 13.19 -2.30
N GLY A 187 -4.68 12.86 -3.31
CA GLY A 187 -5.78 11.91 -3.17
C GLY A 187 -5.29 10.52 -2.74
N TRP A 188 -4.31 9.96 -3.44
CA TRP A 188 -3.76 8.65 -3.10
C TRP A 188 -3.07 8.64 -1.74
N SER A 189 -2.38 9.73 -1.36
CA SER A 189 -1.72 9.83 -0.05
C SER A 189 -2.69 9.57 1.12
N THR A 190 -3.94 10.02 1.03
CA THR A 190 -4.95 9.73 2.07
C THR A 190 -5.13 8.22 2.31
N GLY A 191 -5.18 7.43 1.23
CA GLY A 191 -5.31 5.98 1.28
C GLY A 191 -4.05 5.30 1.82
N TYR A 192 -2.87 5.72 1.38
CA TYR A 192 -1.59 5.20 1.89
C TYR A 192 -1.42 5.47 3.39
N LEU A 193 -1.75 6.69 3.82
CA LEU A 193 -1.63 7.10 5.22
C LEU A 193 -2.62 6.36 6.13
N ALA A 194 -3.84 6.14 5.65
CA ALA A 194 -4.83 5.31 6.31
C ALA A 194 -4.42 3.81 6.39
N ALA A 195 -3.86 3.26 5.30
CA ALA A 195 -3.46 1.86 5.24
C ALA A 195 -2.24 1.55 6.11
N VAL A 196 -1.28 2.48 6.21
CA VAL A 196 -0.08 2.27 7.02
C VAL A 196 -0.38 2.29 8.52
N ASN A 197 -1.31 3.15 8.96
CA ASN A 197 -1.77 3.20 10.35
C ASN A 197 -3.21 3.68 10.52
N ARG A 198 -4.15 2.73 10.45
CA ARG A 198 -5.59 2.95 10.69
C ARG A 198 -5.97 3.33 12.13
N TYR A 199 -5.01 3.40 13.06
CA TYR A 199 -5.25 3.82 14.45
C TYR A 199 -4.63 5.20 14.76
N SER A 200 -3.93 5.82 13.81
CA SER A 200 -3.29 7.13 14.01
C SER A 200 -4.32 8.25 14.02
N GLU A 201 -4.53 8.86 15.19
CA GLU A 201 -5.41 10.03 15.32
C GLU A 201 -4.88 11.23 14.53
N SER A 202 -3.56 11.43 14.52
CA SER A 202 -2.91 12.51 13.78
C SER A 202 -3.17 12.39 12.27
N ASN A 203 -2.98 11.20 11.71
CA ASN A 203 -3.24 10.95 10.29
C ASN A 203 -4.71 11.10 9.95
N MET A 204 -5.59 10.57 10.80
CA MET A 204 -7.03 10.69 10.65
C MET A 204 -7.47 12.17 10.59
N LYS A 205 -6.97 13.00 11.51
CA LYS A 205 -7.23 14.44 11.52
C LYS A 205 -6.64 15.15 10.30
N ALA A 206 -5.45 14.76 9.85
CA ALA A 206 -4.84 15.33 8.65
C ALA A 206 -5.67 15.01 7.40
N ILE A 207 -6.14 13.77 7.24
CA ILE A 207 -7.02 13.35 6.14
C ILE A 207 -8.37 14.08 6.21
N ALA A 208 -8.94 14.27 7.39
CA ALA A 208 -10.23 14.94 7.56
C ALA A 208 -10.23 16.39 7.02
N LYS A 209 -9.09 17.10 7.09
CA LYS A 209 -8.96 18.44 6.49
C LYS A 209 -9.16 18.43 4.97
N LEU A 210 -8.83 17.33 4.30
CA LEU A 210 -8.99 17.18 2.85
C LEU A 210 -10.43 16.91 2.40
N LEU A 211 -11.39 16.80 3.32
CA LEU A 211 -12.82 16.87 2.97
C LEU A 211 -13.21 18.24 2.39
N GLN A 212 -12.40 19.27 2.63
CA GLN A 212 -12.57 20.63 2.09
C GLN A 212 -11.59 20.94 0.95
N ASP A 213 -10.87 19.94 0.41
CA ASP A 213 -9.97 20.16 -0.73
C ASP A 213 -10.76 20.68 -1.94
N GLU A 214 -10.17 21.57 -2.73
CA GLU A 214 -10.79 22.14 -3.92
C GLU A 214 -11.17 21.07 -4.96
N GLN A 215 -10.41 19.97 -5.02
CA GLN A 215 -10.58 18.92 -6.01
C GLN A 215 -11.53 17.82 -5.50
N ASN A 216 -12.63 17.57 -6.23
CA ASN A 216 -13.60 16.52 -5.87
C ASN A 216 -12.94 15.15 -5.71
N TRP A 217 -11.94 14.84 -6.56
CA TRP A 217 -11.16 13.60 -6.46
C TRP A 217 -10.49 13.42 -5.09
N VAL A 218 -9.92 14.50 -4.54
CA VAL A 218 -9.24 14.45 -3.25
C VAL A 218 -10.27 14.30 -2.13
N ARG A 219 -11.39 15.03 -2.18
CA ARG A 219 -12.48 14.91 -1.20
C ARG A 219 -13.06 13.49 -1.13
N LEU A 220 -13.28 12.86 -2.29
CA LEU A 220 -13.76 11.48 -2.39
C LEU A 220 -12.79 10.46 -1.78
N ASN A 221 -11.49 10.64 -2.05
CA ASN A 221 -10.46 9.79 -1.46
C ASN A 221 -10.35 10.00 0.05
N ALA A 222 -10.40 11.25 0.53
CA ALA A 222 -10.38 11.56 1.96
C ALA A 222 -11.55 10.91 2.69
N ALA A 223 -12.79 11.09 2.21
CA ALA A 223 -13.97 10.45 2.79
C ALA A 223 -13.81 8.91 2.82
N GLY A 224 -13.36 8.33 1.70
CA GLY A 224 -13.05 6.91 1.61
C GLY A 224 -12.02 6.40 2.61
N ALA A 225 -10.92 7.14 2.78
CA ALA A 225 -9.84 6.78 3.67
C ALA A 225 -10.28 6.86 5.15
N LEU A 226 -11.10 7.84 5.52
CA LEU A 226 -11.66 7.95 6.88
C LEU A 226 -12.49 6.73 7.29
N ALA A 227 -13.15 6.07 6.34
CA ALA A 227 -13.93 4.87 6.59
C ALA A 227 -13.07 3.66 7.07
N THR A 228 -11.75 3.70 6.82
CA THR A 228 -10.82 2.63 7.24
C THR A 228 -10.42 2.73 8.72
N TYR A 229 -10.55 3.91 9.33
CA TYR A 229 -10.29 4.14 10.75
C TYR A 229 -11.38 3.56 11.65
N GLY A 230 -12.56 3.24 11.08
CA GLY A 230 -13.65 2.56 11.77
C GLY A 230 -14.04 3.29 13.06
N TRP A 231 -14.02 2.58 14.19
CA TRP A 231 -14.44 3.11 15.49
C TRP A 231 -13.62 4.33 15.94
N GLN A 232 -12.34 4.42 15.55
CA GLN A 232 -11.45 5.52 15.89
C GLN A 232 -11.92 6.85 15.27
N ALA A 233 -12.67 6.80 14.16
CA ALA A 233 -13.20 7.98 13.47
C ALA A 233 -14.55 8.46 13.99
N LYS A 234 -15.13 7.84 15.03
CA LYS A 234 -16.38 8.31 15.66
C LYS A 234 -16.37 9.81 16.04
N PRO A 235 -15.27 10.39 16.56
CA PRO A 235 -15.19 11.83 16.83
C PRO A 235 -15.35 12.73 15.59
N LEU A 236 -15.18 12.19 14.37
CA LEU A 236 -15.34 12.92 13.12
C LEU A 236 -16.77 12.91 12.55
N LEU A 237 -17.71 12.18 13.17
CA LEU A 237 -19.09 12.10 12.70
C LEU A 237 -19.76 13.48 12.54
N PRO A 238 -19.60 14.47 13.44
CA PRO A 238 -20.15 15.81 13.22
C PRO A 238 -19.59 16.48 11.96
N ALA A 239 -18.27 16.44 11.76
CA ALA A 239 -17.62 17.04 10.59
C ALA A 239 -18.02 16.34 9.28
N LEU A 240 -18.21 15.01 9.31
CA LEU A 240 -18.72 14.27 8.16
C LEU A 240 -20.17 14.65 7.84
N ARG A 241 -21.03 14.82 8.85
CA ARG A 241 -22.42 15.28 8.64
C ARG A 241 -22.49 16.71 8.11
N GLU A 242 -21.58 17.58 8.53
CA GLU A 242 -21.43 18.91 7.96
C GLU A 242 -20.99 18.84 6.48
N ALA A 243 -20.02 17.99 6.16
CA ALA A 243 -19.57 17.79 4.77
C ALA A 243 -20.67 17.20 3.85
N MET A 244 -21.75 16.61 4.37
CA MET A 244 -22.89 16.17 3.57
C MET A 244 -23.71 17.32 2.98
N GLN A 245 -23.51 18.56 3.42
CA GLN A 245 -24.16 19.75 2.84
C GLN A 245 -23.58 20.14 1.46
N THR A 246 -22.69 19.31 0.90
CA THR A 246 -22.17 19.47 -0.46
C THR A 246 -23.26 19.27 -1.53
N GLU A 247 -23.14 19.98 -2.64
CA GLU A 247 -23.95 19.76 -3.85
C GLU A 247 -23.42 18.59 -4.72
N ASP A 248 -22.24 18.05 -4.40
CA ASP A 248 -21.67 16.90 -5.08
C ASP A 248 -22.32 15.60 -4.59
N GLU A 249 -23.26 15.07 -5.36
CA GLU A 249 -24.00 13.84 -5.03
C GLU A 249 -23.10 12.60 -4.89
N GLN A 250 -21.98 12.54 -5.62
CA GLN A 250 -21.02 11.45 -5.48
C GLN A 250 -20.31 11.53 -4.12
N LEU A 251 -19.88 12.72 -3.73
CA LEU A 251 -19.26 12.97 -2.44
C LEU A 251 -20.24 12.72 -1.29
N LYS A 252 -21.48 13.18 -1.43
CA LYS A 252 -22.55 12.93 -0.46
C LYS A 252 -22.80 11.44 -0.23
N THR A 253 -22.89 10.66 -1.31
CA THR A 253 -23.02 9.19 -1.25
C THR A 253 -21.82 8.56 -0.55
N ARG A 254 -20.60 8.99 -0.88
CA ARG A 254 -19.37 8.48 -0.27
C ARG A 254 -19.30 8.79 1.23
N ILE A 255 -19.69 9.99 1.64
CA ILE A 255 -19.72 10.41 3.05
C ILE A 255 -20.77 9.60 3.81
N GLN A 256 -21.97 9.39 3.23
CA GLN A 256 -23.01 8.57 3.85
C GLN A 256 -22.51 7.14 4.14
N GLN A 257 -21.90 6.48 3.15
CA GLN A 257 -21.28 5.16 3.32
C GLN A 257 -20.15 5.15 4.37
N THR A 258 -19.40 6.26 4.46
CA THR A 258 -18.33 6.43 5.44
C THR A 258 -18.89 6.53 6.86
N ILE A 259 -19.95 7.32 7.05
CA ILE A 259 -20.65 7.46 8.33
C ILE A 259 -21.22 6.10 8.77
N GLU A 260 -21.94 5.40 7.89
CA GLU A 260 -22.51 4.07 8.19
C GLU A 260 -21.44 3.09 8.65
N ARG A 261 -20.29 3.07 7.95
CA ARG A 261 -19.16 2.20 8.31
C ARG A 261 -18.53 2.55 9.65
N ILE A 262 -18.44 3.84 10.01
CA ILE A 262 -17.92 4.30 11.30
C ILE A 262 -18.88 3.97 12.44
N GLU A 263 -20.19 4.17 12.23
CA GLU A 263 -21.23 3.89 13.22
C GLU A 263 -21.33 2.39 13.53
N GLN A 264 -21.23 1.55 12.50
CA GLN A 264 -21.29 0.08 12.62
C GLN A 264 -19.95 -0.55 13.02
N ALA A 265 -18.87 0.24 13.08
CA ALA A 265 -17.55 -0.31 13.39
C ALA A 265 -17.48 -0.84 14.83
N PRO A 266 -17.04 -2.10 15.02
CA PRO A 266 -16.79 -2.64 16.35
C PRO A 266 -15.67 -1.87 17.05
N ASP A 267 -15.71 -1.84 18.38
CA ASP A 267 -14.58 -1.34 19.16
C ASP A 267 -13.36 -2.26 18.96
N GLU A 268 -12.26 -1.70 18.48
CA GLU A 268 -10.98 -2.40 18.32
C GLU A 268 -9.88 -1.81 19.21
N SER A 269 -10.24 -1.13 20.30
CA SER A 269 -9.29 -0.52 21.24
C SER A 269 -8.26 -1.51 21.79
N ALA A 270 -8.68 -2.76 22.05
CA ALA A 270 -7.77 -3.84 22.46
C ALA A 270 -6.78 -4.21 21.32
N ALA A 271 -7.25 -4.32 20.08
CA ALA A 271 -6.39 -4.62 18.94
C ALA A 271 -5.43 -3.47 18.62
N ALA A 272 -5.88 -2.22 18.77
CA ALA A 272 -5.05 -1.03 18.63
C ALA A 272 -3.92 -1.01 19.67
N LYS A 273 -4.22 -1.29 20.94
CA LYS A 273 -3.21 -1.42 22.01
C LYS A 273 -2.22 -2.55 21.72
N ALA A 274 -2.70 -3.72 21.31
CA ALA A 274 -1.83 -4.85 20.97
C ALA A 274 -0.92 -4.55 19.76
N ARG A 275 -1.43 -3.80 18.76
CA ARG A 275 -0.62 -3.35 17.63
C ARG A 275 0.43 -2.33 18.07
N GLN A 276 0.06 -1.37 18.94
CA GLN A 276 1.01 -0.39 19.46
C GLN A 276 2.15 -1.05 20.21
N ALA A 277 1.87 -2.03 21.08
CA ALA A 277 2.91 -2.76 21.80
C ALA A 277 3.91 -3.47 20.84
N LYS A 278 3.43 -3.98 19.70
CA LYS A 278 4.32 -4.54 18.65
C LYS A 278 5.13 -3.48 17.93
N LEU A 279 4.56 -2.29 17.70
CA LEU A 279 5.29 -1.15 17.13
C LEU A 279 6.40 -0.69 18.07
N ASP A 280 6.15 -0.67 19.37
CA ASP A 280 7.16 -0.32 20.37
C ASP A 280 8.34 -1.32 20.34
N GLN A 281 8.04 -2.63 20.23
CA GLN A 281 9.07 -3.66 20.05
C GLN A 281 9.86 -3.50 18.74
N ILE A 282 9.18 -3.20 17.62
CA ILE A 282 9.85 -2.90 16.34
C ILE A 282 10.79 -1.70 16.52
N HIS A 283 10.32 -0.64 17.18
CA HIS A 283 11.08 0.57 17.39
C HIS A 283 12.35 0.31 18.20
N GLU A 284 12.25 -0.43 19.30
CA GLU A 284 13.40 -0.82 20.12
C GLU A 284 14.43 -1.62 19.31
N TYR A 285 13.97 -2.59 18.50
CA TYR A 285 14.83 -3.36 17.61
C TYR A 285 15.54 -2.47 16.58
N CYS A 286 14.79 -1.60 15.88
CA CYS A 286 15.34 -0.67 14.90
C CYS A 286 16.35 0.32 15.52
N ALA A 287 16.11 0.78 16.75
CA ALA A 287 17.03 1.62 17.49
C ALA A 287 18.33 0.86 17.85
N GLY A 288 18.24 -0.45 18.10
CA GLY A 288 19.39 -1.32 18.32
C GLY A 288 20.29 -1.49 17.10
N LEU A 289 19.72 -1.51 15.89
CA LEU A 289 20.49 -1.64 14.63
C LEU A 289 21.38 -0.43 14.30
N LYS A 290 21.06 0.74 14.87
CA LYS A 290 21.78 2.00 14.62
C LYS A 290 22.99 2.21 15.54
N LYS A 291 23.19 1.32 16.52
CA LYS A 291 24.31 1.33 17.46
C LYS A 291 25.48 0.52 16.92
#